data_AF-A0A8S2TN19-F1
#
_entry.id   AF-A0A8S2TN19-F1
#
_cell.length_a   1.000
_cell.length_b   1.000
_cell.length_c   1.000
_cell.angle_alpha   90.00
_cell.angle_beta   90.00
_cell.angle_gamma   90.00
#
_symmetry.space_group_name_H-M   'P 1'
#
loop_
_entity.id
_entity.type
_entity.pdbx_description
1 polymer ?
#
loop_
_entity_poly.entity_id
_entity_poly.type
_entity_poly.pdbx_seq_one_letter_code
_entity_poly.pdbx_strand_id
1 'polypeptide(L)' 'TQTATTIVYSLTIESPKSGWEGFYIQVNFPGAEGSVLELTTETQIIPDSYPTNDCYADSCFGTLV' A
#
# COMPACT_ATOMS: atom_id res chain seq x y z
N THR A 1 34.07 10.52 -2.05
CA THR A 1 33.12 9.48 -1.59
C THR A 1 31.84 10.19 -1.21
N GLN A 2 30.75 9.98 -1.93
CA GLN A 2 29.49 10.68 -1.68
C GLN A 2 28.75 9.93 -0.55
N THR A 3 28.57 10.58 0.60
CA THR A 3 27.87 9.97 1.75
C THR A 3 26.38 9.93 1.43
N ALA A 4 25.82 8.73 1.31
CA ALA A 4 24.38 8.57 1.13
C ALA A 4 23.67 8.82 2.47
N THR A 5 22.73 9.77 2.50
CA THR A 5 21.85 10.00 3.65
C THR A 5 20.61 9.13 3.50
N THR A 6 20.37 8.23 4.44
CA THR A 6 19.16 7.40 4.47
C THR A 6 18.00 8.21 5.04
N ILE A 7 16.90 8.30 4.30
CA ILE A 7 15.63 8.90 4.75
C ILE A 7 14.64 7.77 5.02
N VAL A 8 13.99 7.80 6.19
CA VAL A 8 13.01 6.78 6.61
C VAL A 8 11.66 7.44 6.79
N TYR A 9 10.63 6.86 6.17
CA TYR A 9 9.23 7.28 6.30
C TYR A 9 8.44 6.18 7.01
N SER A 10 7.55 6.56 7.92
CA SER A 10 6.67 5.62 8.65
C SER A 10 5.26 6.20 8.80
N LEU A 11 4.27 5.31 8.85
CA LEU A 11 2.87 5.61 9.07
C LEU A 11 2.32 4.64 10.13
N THR A 12 1.51 5.16 11.05
CA THR A 12 0.78 4.35 12.04
C THR A 12 -0.70 4.67 11.92
N ILE A 13 -1.54 3.64 11.83
CA ILE A 13 -3.00 3.74 11.73
C ILE A 13 -3.62 2.98 12.91
N GLU A 14 -4.66 3.55 13.50
CA GLU A 14 -5.44 2.87 14.54
C GLU A 14 -6.35 1.80 13.92
N SER A 15 -6.48 0.65 14.58
CA SER A 15 -7.37 -0.40 14.08
C SER A 15 -8.82 0.08 13.96
N PRO A 16 -9.52 -0.26 12.87
CA PRO A 16 -10.93 0.09 12.72
C PRO A 16 -11.78 -0.61 13.79
N LYS A 17 -12.82 0.09 14.29
CA LYS A 17 -13.76 -0.48 15.28
C LYS A 17 -14.55 -1.67 14.73
N SER A 18 -14.73 -1.74 13.42
CA SER A 18 -15.40 -2.84 12.71
C SER A 18 -14.97 -2.86 11.25
N GLY A 19 -14.90 -4.05 10.65
CA GLY A 19 -14.54 -4.22 9.24
C GLY A 19 -13.03 -4.25 9.02
N TRP A 20 -12.61 -3.80 7.84
CA TRP A 20 -11.23 -3.81 7.38
C TRP A 20 -10.82 -2.44 6.87
N GLU A 21 -9.56 -2.08 7.09
CA GLU A 21 -8.94 -0.88 6.54
C GLU A 21 -7.71 -1.28 5.74
N GLY A 22 -7.70 -0.95 4.44
CA GLY A 22 -6.58 -1.15 3.55
C GLY A 22 -5.86 0.17 3.28
N PHE A 23 -4.55 0.21 3.41
CA PHE A 23 -3.75 1.42 3.20
C PHE A 23 -2.40 1.12 2.55
N TYR A 24 -1.81 2.12 1.91
CA TYR A 24 -0.46 2.09 1.37
C TYR A 24 0.16 3.49 1.50
N ILE A 25 1.49 3.56 1.43
CA ILE A 25 2.21 4.83 1.41
C ILE A 25 2.53 5.16 -0.05
N GLN A 26 2.12 6.35 -0.50
CA GLN A 26 2.53 6.92 -1.78
C GLN A 26 3.48 8.10 -1.53
N VAL A 27 4.63 8.08 -2.21
CA VAL A 27 5.62 9.14 -2.14
C VAL A 27 5.90 9.68 -3.53
N ASN A 28 5.94 11.00 -3.65
CA ASN A 28 6.23 11.71 -4.88
C ASN A 28 7.60 12.40 -4.74
N PHE A 29 8.51 12.12 -5.67
CA PHE A 29 9.83 12.75 -5.72
C PHE A 29 9.98 13.58 -6.99
N PRO A 30 10.71 14.72 -6.94
CA PRO A 30 11.10 15.42 -8.16
C PRO A 30 11.96 14.52 -9.05
N GLY A 31 11.55 14.35 -10.30
CA GLY A 31 12.30 13.65 -11.34
C GLY A 31 13.05 14.61 -12.27
N ALA A 32 13.68 14.06 -13.30
CA ALA A 32 14.35 14.85 -14.34
C ALA A 32 13.32 15.64 -15.18
N GLU A 33 13.72 16.79 -15.70
CA GLU A 33 12.93 17.57 -16.67
C GLU A 33 11.52 17.94 -16.18
N GLY A 34 11.34 18.11 -14.86
CA GLY A 34 10.04 18.44 -14.26
C GLY A 34 9.08 17.26 -14.15
N SER A 35 9.53 16.03 -14.43
CA SER A 35 8.76 14.82 -14.14
C SER A 35 8.61 14.59 -12.63
N VAL A 36 7.65 13.75 -12.25
CA VAL A 36 7.45 13.29 -10.87
C VAL A 36 7.64 11.78 -10.84
N LEU A 37 8.52 11.32 -9.96
CA LEU A 37 8.70 9.90 -9.67
C LEU A 37 7.71 9.51 -8.56
N GLU A 38 6.84 8.56 -8.85
CA GLU A 38 5.87 8.04 -7.90
C GLU A 38 6.31 6.66 -7.40
N LEU A 39 6.31 6.47 -6.09
CA LEU A 39 6.55 5.21 -5.42
C LEU A 39 5.35 4.87 -4.54
N THR A 40 4.80 3.67 -4.72
CA THR A 40 3.75 3.11 -3.87
C THR A 40 4.27 1.87 -3.14
N THR A 41 4.00 1.76 -1.85
CA THR A 41 4.26 0.52 -1.10
C THR A 41 3.20 -0.52 -1.39
N GLU A 42 3.47 -1.76 -0.99
CA GLU A 42 2.43 -2.79 -0.92
C GLU A 42 1.29 -2.35 0.00
N THR A 43 0.06 -2.72 -0.39
CA THR A 43 -1.13 -2.50 0.43
C THR A 43 -1.07 -3.35 1.69
N GLN A 44 -1.28 -2.70 2.83
CA GLN A 44 -1.44 -3.35 4.13
C GLN A 44 -2.92 -3.33 4.51
N ILE A 45 -3.39 -4.37 5.20
CA ILE A 45 -4.77 -4.48 5.68
C ILE A 45 -4.82 -4.69 7.19
N ILE A 46 -5.74 -4.04 7.88
CA ILE A 46 -6.00 -4.23 9.31
C ILE A 46 -7.48 -4.57 9.52
N PRO A 47 -7.81 -5.68 10.22
CA PRO A 47 -6.90 -6.73 10.70
C PRO A 47 -6.24 -7.50 9.53
N ASP A 48 -5.19 -8.27 9.83
CA ASP A 48 -4.42 -9.07 8.84
C ASP A 48 -5.22 -10.31 8.37
N SER A 49 -6.38 -10.04 7.77
CA SER A 49 -7.29 -10.99 7.15
C SER A 49 -8.05 -10.28 6.05
N TYR A 50 -8.50 -11.04 5.04
CA TYR A 50 -9.32 -10.47 3.97
C TYR A 50 -10.82 -10.51 4.32
N PRO A 51 -11.62 -9.55 3.81
CA PRO A 51 -13.08 -9.55 3.95
C PRO A 51 -13.77 -10.68 3.19
N THR A 52 -13.02 -11.47 2.43
CA THR A 52 -13.50 -12.57 1.59
C THR A 52 -12.82 -13.85 2.01
N ASN A 53 -13.56 -14.97 1.97
CA ASN A 53 -12.96 -16.28 2.11
C ASN A 53 -11.94 -16.51 1.00
N ASP A 54 -10.92 -17.31 1.29
CA ASP A 54 -9.99 -17.77 0.27
C ASP A 54 -10.76 -18.39 -0.90
N CYS A 55 -10.48 -17.90 -2.09
CA CYS A 55 -10.99 -18.46 -3.34
C CYS A 55 -9.85 -19.12 -4.11
N TYR A 56 -10.17 -20.18 -4.86
CA TYR A 56 -9.16 -20.93 -5.61
C TYR A 56 -9.67 -21.25 -7.03
N ALA A 57 -8.76 -21.17 -8.00
CA ALA A 57 -9.01 -21.53 -9.40
C ALA A 57 -10.31 -20.93 -9.96
N ASP A 58 -11.18 -21.76 -10.53
CA ASP A 58 -12.42 -21.38 -11.21
C ASP A 58 -13.54 -20.91 -10.25
N SER A 59 -13.21 -20.60 -8.99
CA SER A 59 -14.13 -19.92 -8.06
C SER A 59 -13.66 -18.50 -7.70
N CYS A 60 -12.49 -18.08 -8.20
CA CYS A 60 -11.81 -16.87 -7.76
C CYS A 60 -11.91 -15.77 -8.82
N PHE A 61 -13.07 -15.14 -8.89
CA PHE A 61 -13.33 -14.03 -9.81
C PHE A 61 -13.85 -12.83 -9.01
N GLY A 62 -13.28 -11.66 -9.25
CA GLY A 62 -13.83 -10.41 -8.73
C GLY A 62 -14.97 -9.93 -9.63
N THR A 63 -16.10 -9.54 -9.03
CA THR A 63 -17.12 -8.76 -9.73
C THR A 63 -16.71 -7.30 -9.65
N LEU A 64 -16.34 -6.69 -10.79
CA LEU A 64 -16.17 -5.25 -10.88
C LEU A 64 -17.53 -4.59 -10.67
N VAL A 65 -17.65 -3.78 -9.62
CA VAL A 65 -18.81 -2.92 -9.34
C VAL A 65 -18.52 -1.49 -9.74
#